data_AF-A0A0W0Y8V1-F1
#
_entry.id   AF-A0A0W0Y8V1-F1
#
_cell.length_a   1.000
_cell.length_b   1.000
_cell.length_c   1.000
_cell.angle_alpha   90.00
_cell.angle_beta   90.00
_cell.angle_gamma   90.00
#
_symmetry.space_group_name_H-M   'P 1'
#
loop_
_entity.id
_entity.type
_entity.pdbx_description
1 polymer ?
#
loop_
_entity_poly.entity_id
_entity_poly.type
_entity_poly.pdbx_seq_one_letter_code
_entity_poly.pdbx_strand_id
1 'polypeptide(L)'
;MRVFSEDYKKKADQVIFILENARENNFLRLLHLPYTMDEIGFKPEDQNYILFFRAFYNSLPHALKAKFSNGLCTYETLYDSGLNDWTPTPIEKYYFEAPGVSTIASYVKRVDDFVKEKKWQSDMAFQQEKIDGLKKKRGVLIEELKIHQNNFDADKVADLNQQLKLNEDTLAYHVVQHRLLLEEVEITNLDKLLNARYIRDRSTLQHWVERFNLPTLYQLREEISKRMGIQPLWLPTLKKQVEGRIDKLINESTAALIAQAGGSPIYSRQEEKLCNTPLSVSPSLAR
;
A
#
# COMPACT_ATOMS: atom_id res chain seq x y z
N MET A 1 41.05 -31.61 21.01
CA MET A 1 39.60 -31.35 20.93
C MET A 1 39.16 -30.87 22.30
N ARG A 2 38.58 -29.65 22.42
CA ARG A 2 38.07 -29.19 23.73
C ARG A 2 36.86 -30.08 24.10
N VAL A 3 36.83 -30.55 25.34
CA VAL A 3 35.69 -31.30 25.87
C VAL A 3 34.78 -30.29 26.56
N PHE A 4 33.59 -30.06 26.00
CA PHE A 4 32.60 -29.15 26.56
C PHE A 4 31.63 -29.90 27.48
N SER A 5 31.18 -29.25 28.56
CA SER A 5 30.14 -29.79 29.44
C SER A 5 28.80 -29.88 28.71
N GLU A 6 27.93 -30.80 29.16
CA GLU A 6 26.58 -30.94 28.59
C GLU A 6 25.74 -29.68 28.77
N ASP A 7 25.90 -28.96 29.88
CA ASP A 7 25.22 -27.69 30.12
C ASP A 7 25.68 -26.60 29.14
N TYR A 8 26.98 -26.56 28.84
CA TYR A 8 27.50 -25.65 27.82
C TYR A 8 26.95 -26.00 26.44
N LYS A 9 26.93 -27.28 26.06
CA LYS A 9 26.43 -27.72 24.75
C LYS A 9 24.97 -27.31 24.55
N LYS A 10 24.09 -27.59 25.52
CA LYS A 10 22.67 -27.17 25.46
C LYS A 10 22.50 -25.67 25.28
N LYS A 11 23.29 -24.89 26.02
CA LYS A 11 23.29 -23.44 25.91
C LYS A 11 23.80 -22.96 24.55
N ALA A 12 24.85 -23.58 24.04
CA ALA A 12 25.41 -23.31 22.73
C ALA A 12 24.42 -23.66 21.62
N ASP A 13 23.74 -24.81 21.68
CA ASP A 13 22.70 -25.21 20.72
C ASP A 13 21.58 -24.16 20.64
N GLN A 14 21.10 -23.69 21.79
CA GLN A 14 20.07 -22.65 21.83
C GLN A 14 20.56 -21.33 21.20
N VAL A 15 21.80 -20.92 21.48
CA VAL A 15 22.38 -19.71 20.86
C VAL A 15 22.61 -19.89 19.37
N ILE A 16 23.06 -21.07 18.90
CA ILE A 16 23.21 -21.38 17.48
C ILE A 16 21.86 -21.26 16.79
N PHE A 17 20.82 -21.90 17.35
CA PHE A 17 19.47 -21.83 16.83
C PHE A 17 18.96 -20.38 16.69
N ILE A 18 19.14 -19.56 17.73
CA ILE A 18 18.76 -18.14 17.69
C ILE A 18 19.56 -17.39 16.62
N LEU A 19 20.89 -17.57 16.56
CA LEU A 19 21.77 -16.85 15.64
C LEU A 19 21.51 -17.19 14.18
N GLU A 20 21.26 -18.45 13.86
CA GLU A 20 20.94 -18.90 12.50
C GLU A 20 19.63 -18.27 12.02
N ASN A 21 18.57 -18.39 12.84
CA ASN A 21 17.27 -17.81 12.52
C ASN A 21 17.30 -16.27 12.46
N ALA A 22 18.07 -15.64 13.35
CA ALA A 22 18.23 -14.20 13.37
C ALA A 22 18.92 -13.66 12.12
N ARG A 23 19.87 -14.43 11.55
CA ARG A 23 20.53 -14.11 10.29
C ARG A 23 19.59 -14.30 9.11
N GLU A 24 18.96 -15.46 9.02
CA GLU A 24 18.04 -15.80 7.93
C GLU A 24 16.88 -14.80 7.81
N ASN A 25 16.35 -14.37 8.95
CA ASN A 25 15.17 -13.51 9.02
C ASN A 25 15.48 -12.07 9.45
N ASN A 26 16.75 -11.67 9.46
CA ASN A 26 17.20 -10.32 9.77
C ASN A 26 16.62 -9.71 11.06
N PHE A 27 16.68 -10.44 12.18
CA PHE A 27 16.09 -10.01 13.46
C PHE A 27 16.69 -8.71 14.00
N LEU A 28 17.92 -8.37 13.59
CA LEU A 28 18.58 -7.11 13.95
C LEU A 28 17.75 -5.88 13.58
N ARG A 29 16.84 -6.00 12.60
CA ARG A 29 15.86 -4.97 12.24
C ARG A 29 15.02 -4.49 13.43
N LEU A 30 14.77 -5.35 14.42
CA LEU A 30 13.97 -5.03 15.60
C LEU A 30 14.75 -4.28 16.69
N LEU A 31 16.08 -4.23 16.62
CA LEU A 31 16.90 -3.48 17.58
C LEU A 31 16.67 -1.98 17.44
N HIS A 32 16.62 -1.52 16.18
CA HIS A 32 16.44 -0.10 15.84
C HIS A 32 15.30 0.02 14.83
N LEU A 33 14.13 0.39 15.35
CA LEU A 33 12.96 0.63 14.53
C LEU A 33 12.99 2.06 13.98
N PRO A 34 12.70 2.27 12.68
CA PRO A 34 12.64 3.60 12.08
C PRO A 34 11.41 4.41 12.52
N TYR A 35 10.40 3.74 13.08
CA TYR A 35 9.16 4.31 13.61
C TYR A 35 8.88 3.71 14.99
N THR A 36 8.00 4.35 15.77
CA THR A 36 7.61 3.82 17.08
C THR A 36 6.84 2.50 16.93
N MET A 37 6.88 1.66 17.97
CA MET A 37 6.16 0.38 17.93
C MET A 37 4.65 0.56 17.82
N ASP A 38 4.12 1.64 18.40
CA ASP A 38 2.71 2.01 18.31
C ASP A 38 2.32 2.41 16.88
N GLU A 39 3.13 3.21 16.20
CA GLU A 39 2.90 3.59 14.80
C GLU A 39 2.88 2.38 13.86
N ILE A 40 3.74 1.39 14.12
CA ILE A 40 3.81 0.14 13.34
C ILE A 40 2.62 -0.79 13.68
N GLY A 41 1.89 -0.53 14.76
CA GLY A 41 0.71 -1.29 15.18
C GLY A 41 1.03 -2.56 15.98
N PHE A 42 2.14 -2.57 16.72
CA PHE A 42 2.41 -3.65 17.69
C PHE A 42 1.54 -3.49 18.93
N LYS A 43 0.95 -4.60 19.39
CA LYS A 43 0.20 -4.64 20.64
C LYS A 43 1.14 -4.64 21.84
N PRO A 44 0.70 -4.23 23.05
CA PRO A 44 1.57 -4.21 24.24
C PRO A 44 2.33 -5.52 24.49
N GLU A 45 1.71 -6.67 24.22
CA GLU A 45 2.35 -7.98 24.38
C GLU A 45 3.46 -8.20 23.33
N ASP A 46 3.21 -7.81 22.07
CA ASP A 46 4.20 -7.88 21.00
C ASP A 46 5.38 -6.94 21.30
N GLN A 47 5.09 -5.73 21.81
CA GLN A 47 6.11 -4.76 22.20
C GLN A 47 7.00 -5.31 23.31
N ASN A 48 6.41 -5.86 24.36
CA ASN A 48 7.15 -6.51 25.45
C ASN A 48 8.03 -7.64 24.93
N TYR A 49 7.55 -8.43 23.97
CA TYR A 49 8.34 -9.50 23.38
C TYR A 49 9.55 -8.99 22.59
N ILE A 50 9.39 -7.89 21.84
CA ILE A 50 10.51 -7.21 21.18
C ILE A 50 11.50 -6.65 22.21
N LEU A 51 11.02 -6.13 23.34
CA LEU A 51 11.88 -5.65 24.43
C LEU A 51 12.67 -6.80 25.09
N PHE A 52 12.08 -7.98 25.25
CA PHE A 52 12.81 -9.16 25.72
C PHE A 52 13.91 -9.60 24.75
N PHE A 53 13.62 -9.59 23.44
CA PHE A 53 14.65 -9.81 22.41
C PHE A 53 15.80 -8.79 22.52
N ARG A 54 15.47 -7.50 22.66
CA ARG A 54 16.49 -6.44 22.83
C ARG A 54 17.31 -6.61 24.10
N ALA A 55 16.68 -6.96 25.21
CA ALA A 55 17.36 -7.21 26.48
C ALA A 55 18.33 -8.39 26.34
N PHE A 56 17.87 -9.51 25.77
CA PHE A 56 18.72 -10.66 25.45
C PHE A 56 19.90 -10.27 24.54
N TYR A 57 19.63 -9.61 23.40
CA TYR A 57 20.70 -9.20 22.49
C TYR A 57 21.72 -8.31 23.20
N ASN A 58 21.26 -7.34 23.99
CA ASN A 58 22.12 -6.39 24.68
C ASN A 58 22.93 -7.00 25.83
N SER A 59 22.47 -8.10 26.44
CA SER A 59 23.24 -8.77 27.49
C SER A 59 24.37 -9.64 26.95
N LEU A 60 24.33 -10.00 25.65
CA LEU A 60 25.39 -10.79 25.05
C LEU A 60 26.72 -10.04 24.97
N PRO A 61 27.86 -10.74 25.17
CA PRO A 61 29.19 -10.24 24.85
C PRO A 61 29.29 -9.66 23.44
N HIS A 62 30.12 -8.63 23.25
CA HIS A 62 30.28 -7.97 21.94
C HIS A 62 30.69 -8.95 20.83
N ALA A 63 31.58 -9.92 21.16
CA ALA A 63 32.00 -10.96 20.22
C ALA A 63 30.84 -11.86 19.77
N LEU A 64 29.87 -12.14 20.65
CA LEU A 64 28.66 -12.89 20.31
C LEU A 64 27.65 -12.06 19.52
N LYS A 65 27.48 -10.77 19.85
CA LYS A 65 26.63 -9.85 19.07
C LYS A 65 27.05 -9.79 17.61
N ALA A 66 28.35 -9.74 17.33
CA ALA A 66 28.88 -9.73 15.97
C ALA A 66 28.44 -10.95 15.14
N LYS A 67 28.20 -12.10 15.78
CA LYS A 67 27.74 -13.34 15.12
C LYS A 67 26.32 -13.23 14.55
N PHE A 68 25.50 -12.26 14.99
CA PHE A 68 24.18 -12.01 14.40
C PHE A 68 24.25 -11.46 12.99
N SER A 69 25.36 -10.81 12.61
CA SER A 69 25.53 -10.24 11.27
C SER A 69 26.34 -11.17 10.37
N ASN A 70 27.41 -11.77 10.89
CA ASN A 70 28.25 -12.71 10.16
C ASN A 70 29.07 -13.57 11.14
N GLY A 71 29.24 -14.86 10.80
CA GLY A 71 30.21 -15.69 11.50
C GLY A 71 29.82 -17.16 11.63
N LEU A 72 30.83 -18.02 11.59
CA LEU A 72 30.69 -19.43 11.94
C LEU A 72 30.21 -19.55 13.39
N CYS A 73 29.23 -20.44 13.61
CA CYS A 73 28.62 -20.72 14.91
C CYS A 73 28.85 -22.19 15.27
N THR A 74 30.08 -22.49 15.69
CA THR A 74 30.48 -23.77 16.29
C THR A 74 30.66 -23.61 17.79
N TYR A 75 30.62 -24.72 18.54
CA TYR A 75 30.83 -24.72 19.99
C TYR A 75 32.12 -24.01 20.41
N GLU A 76 33.22 -24.23 19.70
CA GLU A 76 34.51 -23.56 19.94
C GLU A 76 34.40 -22.05 19.75
N THR A 77 33.82 -21.62 18.62
CA THR A 77 33.71 -20.18 18.32
C THR A 77 32.80 -19.45 19.29
N LEU A 78 31.74 -20.09 19.79
CA LEU A 78 30.87 -19.50 20.80
C LEU A 78 31.56 -19.43 22.17
N TYR A 79 32.40 -20.43 22.49
CA TYR A 79 33.16 -20.47 23.72
C TYR A 79 34.15 -19.31 23.75
N ASP A 80 34.93 -19.17 22.68
CA ASP A 80 35.90 -18.09 22.52
C ASP A 80 35.24 -16.71 22.42
N SER A 81 33.96 -16.65 22.02
CA SER A 81 33.16 -15.42 22.03
C SER A 81 32.59 -15.08 23.42
N GLY A 82 32.88 -15.86 24.45
CA GLY A 82 32.47 -15.62 25.83
C GLY A 82 31.10 -16.19 26.20
N LEU A 83 30.56 -17.15 25.43
CA LEU A 83 29.28 -17.77 25.77
C LEU A 83 29.32 -18.51 27.11
N ASN A 84 30.47 -19.11 27.45
CA ASN A 84 30.61 -19.86 28.70
C ASN A 84 30.31 -18.97 29.92
N ASP A 85 30.80 -17.74 29.90
CA ASP A 85 30.78 -16.83 31.04
C ASP A 85 29.52 -15.95 31.10
N TRP A 86 28.81 -15.81 29.97
CA TRP A 86 27.54 -15.09 29.91
C TRP A 86 26.48 -15.83 30.74
N THR A 87 25.71 -15.18 31.60
CA THR A 87 24.60 -15.83 32.31
C THR A 87 23.36 -14.97 32.18
N PRO A 88 22.24 -15.48 31.61
CA PRO A 88 21.05 -14.67 31.40
C PRO A 88 20.41 -14.27 32.73
N THR A 89 20.03 -13.01 32.85
CA THR A 89 19.10 -12.56 33.90
C THR A 89 17.70 -13.15 33.68
N PRO A 90 16.78 -13.12 34.67
CA PRO A 90 15.43 -13.65 34.48
C PRO A 90 14.68 -13.08 33.27
N ILE A 91 14.94 -11.82 32.92
CA ILE A 91 14.32 -11.14 31.77
C ILE A 91 14.89 -11.68 30.45
N GLU A 92 16.21 -11.82 30.35
CA GLU A 92 16.88 -12.33 29.14
C GLU A 92 16.58 -13.81 28.93
N LYS A 93 16.42 -14.55 30.03
CA LYS A 93 16.07 -15.97 30.04
C LYS A 93 14.74 -16.23 29.34
N TYR A 94 13.77 -15.33 29.45
CA TYR A 94 12.47 -15.46 28.78
C TYR A 94 12.61 -15.61 27.26
N TYR A 95 13.40 -14.74 26.62
CA TYR A 95 13.66 -14.84 25.19
C TYR A 95 14.62 -15.99 24.86
N PHE A 96 15.66 -16.18 25.68
CA PHE A 96 16.64 -17.24 25.44
C PHE A 96 16.00 -18.64 25.42
N GLU A 97 15.11 -18.96 26.35
CA GLU A 97 14.43 -20.26 26.42
C GLU A 97 13.28 -20.39 25.40
N ALA A 98 12.58 -19.29 25.12
CA ALA A 98 11.47 -19.26 24.18
C ALA A 98 11.66 -18.14 23.15
N PRO A 99 12.53 -18.33 22.14
CA PRO A 99 12.92 -17.27 21.20
C PRO A 99 11.86 -16.95 20.15
N GLY A 100 10.81 -17.77 20.04
CA GLY A 100 9.62 -17.48 19.23
C GLY A 100 9.97 -17.03 17.82
N VAL A 101 10.84 -17.79 17.15
CA VAL A 101 11.45 -17.44 15.86
C VAL A 101 10.40 -17.00 14.83
N SER A 102 9.31 -17.75 14.69
CA SER A 102 8.23 -17.42 13.74
C SER A 102 7.54 -16.10 14.09
N THR A 103 7.36 -15.82 15.38
CA THR A 103 6.82 -14.57 15.89
C THR A 103 7.74 -13.40 15.58
N ILE A 104 9.04 -13.50 15.91
CA ILE A 104 10.02 -12.45 15.62
C ILE A 104 10.16 -12.21 14.11
N ALA A 105 10.22 -13.27 13.30
CA ALA A 105 10.26 -13.15 11.84
C ALA A 105 9.02 -12.41 11.30
N SER A 106 7.84 -12.71 11.86
CA SER A 106 6.60 -11.99 11.50
C SER A 106 6.64 -10.51 11.87
N TYR A 107 7.30 -10.15 12.98
CA TYR A 107 7.48 -8.77 13.39
C TYR A 107 8.45 -8.04 12.47
N VAL A 108 9.57 -8.65 12.08
CA VAL A 108 10.49 -8.08 11.08
C VAL A 108 9.75 -7.79 9.78
N LYS A 109 8.99 -8.77 9.28
CA LYS A 109 8.17 -8.59 8.07
C LYS A 109 7.18 -7.44 8.21
N ARG A 110 6.50 -7.31 9.37
CA ARG A 110 5.58 -6.19 9.64
C ARG A 110 6.31 -4.84 9.57
N VAL A 111 7.50 -4.74 10.15
CA VAL A 111 8.31 -3.51 10.10
C VAL A 111 8.66 -3.17 8.66
N ASP A 112 9.13 -4.15 7.88
CA ASP A 112 9.53 -3.90 6.49
C ASP A 112 8.32 -3.53 5.61
N ASP A 113 7.18 -4.17 5.81
CA ASP A 113 5.94 -3.82 5.12
C ASP A 113 5.47 -2.40 5.48
N PHE A 114 5.58 -2.00 6.75
CA PHE A 114 5.22 -0.65 7.21
C PHE A 114 6.16 0.42 6.65
N VAL A 115 7.48 0.16 6.63
CA VAL A 115 8.47 1.07 6.05
C VAL A 115 8.23 1.26 4.56
N LYS A 116 7.94 0.18 3.82
CA LYS A 116 7.55 0.26 2.41
C LYS A 116 6.30 1.12 2.22
N GLU A 117 5.27 0.88 3.05
CA GLU A 117 4.03 1.66 2.99
C GLU A 117 4.27 3.15 3.25
N LYS A 118 5.08 3.50 4.26
CA LYS A 118 5.43 4.90 4.55
C LYS A 118 6.19 5.56 3.41
N LYS A 119 7.13 4.83 2.79
CA LYS A 119 7.85 5.33 1.62
C LYS A 119 6.89 5.59 0.46
N TRP A 120 5.99 4.66 0.17
CA TRP A 120 4.98 4.85 -0.88
C TRP A 120 4.05 6.04 -0.61
N GLN A 121 3.58 6.21 0.63
CA GLN A 121 2.76 7.37 1.01
C GLN A 121 3.51 8.69 0.76
N SER A 122 4.80 8.74 1.07
CA SER A 122 5.65 9.90 0.81
C SER A 122 5.84 10.15 -0.69
N ASP A 123 6.16 9.10 -1.45
CA ASP A 123 6.38 9.21 -2.90
C ASP A 123 5.10 9.66 -3.62
N MET A 124 3.94 9.14 -3.22
CA MET A 124 2.63 9.55 -3.70
C MET A 124 2.33 11.02 -3.42
N ALA A 125 2.53 11.47 -2.17
CA ALA A 125 2.32 12.87 -1.79
C ALA A 125 3.22 13.82 -2.61
N PHE A 126 4.48 13.43 -2.82
CA PHE A 126 5.42 14.18 -3.65
C PHE A 126 4.94 14.32 -5.09
N GLN A 127 4.51 13.22 -5.73
CA GLN A 127 4.00 13.29 -7.11
C GLN A 127 2.74 14.16 -7.21
N GLN A 128 1.82 14.04 -6.24
CA GLN A 128 0.61 14.84 -6.19
C GLN A 128 0.92 16.34 -6.04
N GLU A 129 1.86 16.71 -5.17
CA GLU A 129 2.32 18.10 -5.01
C GLU A 129 2.88 18.66 -6.32
N LYS A 130 3.68 17.87 -7.06
CA LYS A 130 4.21 18.28 -8.37
C LYS A 130 3.11 18.47 -9.40
N ILE A 131 2.13 17.57 -9.45
CA ILE A 131 0.97 17.68 -10.35
C ILE A 131 0.21 18.98 -10.08
N ASP A 132 -0.09 19.27 -8.82
CA ASP A 132 -0.87 20.46 -8.45
C ASP A 132 -0.09 21.75 -8.72
N GLY A 133 1.22 21.77 -8.43
CA GLY A 133 2.10 22.87 -8.78
C GLY A 133 2.17 23.14 -10.29
N LEU A 134 2.26 22.09 -11.11
CA LEU A 134 2.31 22.20 -12.57
C LEU A 134 0.97 22.67 -13.15
N LYS A 135 -0.17 22.18 -12.63
CA LYS A 135 -1.51 22.67 -13.00
C LYS A 135 -1.67 24.16 -12.69
N LYS A 136 -1.21 24.62 -11.52
CA LYS A 136 -1.23 26.03 -11.16
C LYS A 136 -0.36 26.86 -12.11
N LYS A 137 0.85 26.40 -12.41
CA LYS A 137 1.75 27.06 -13.37
C LYS A 137 1.13 27.14 -14.76
N ARG A 138 0.48 26.09 -15.25
CA ARG A 138 -0.24 26.08 -16.54
C ARG A 138 -1.32 27.15 -16.57
N GLY A 139 -2.11 27.30 -15.50
CA GLY A 139 -3.12 28.34 -15.39
C GLY A 139 -2.54 29.76 -15.54
N VAL A 140 -1.42 30.04 -14.86
CA VAL A 140 -0.71 31.33 -14.99
C VAL A 140 -0.22 31.56 -16.42
N LEU A 141 0.44 30.56 -17.02
CA LEU A 141 0.96 30.66 -18.38
C LEU A 141 -0.15 30.87 -19.42
N ILE A 142 -1.34 30.26 -19.24
CA ILE A 142 -2.49 30.47 -20.12
C ILE A 142 -2.99 31.92 -20.02
N GLU A 143 -3.05 32.50 -18.82
CA GLU A 143 -3.45 33.89 -18.66
C GLU A 143 -2.40 34.87 -19.22
N GLU A 144 -1.12 34.63 -18.98
CA GLU A 144 -0.03 35.40 -19.59
C GLU A 144 -0.08 35.33 -21.12
N LEU A 145 -0.34 34.14 -21.67
CA LEU A 145 -0.47 33.95 -23.12
C LEU A 145 -1.61 34.79 -23.69
N LYS A 146 -2.78 34.82 -23.04
CA LYS A 146 -3.91 35.66 -23.47
C LYS A 146 -3.55 37.15 -23.47
N ILE A 147 -2.82 37.62 -22.44
CA ILE A 147 -2.39 39.02 -22.35
C ILE A 147 -1.45 39.38 -23.51
N HIS A 148 -0.43 38.55 -23.77
CA HIS A 148 0.55 38.81 -24.82
C HIS A 148 -0.01 38.59 -26.23
N GLN A 149 -0.98 37.69 -26.41
CA GLN A 149 -1.76 37.56 -27.65
C GLN A 149 -2.56 38.84 -27.95
N ASN A 150 -3.20 39.42 -26.94
CA ASN A 150 -3.94 40.69 -27.09
C ASN A 150 -3.01 41.88 -27.42
N ASN A 151 -1.75 41.81 -26.98
CA ASN A 151 -0.74 42.84 -27.22
C ASN A 151 0.11 42.58 -28.49
N PHE A 152 -0.19 41.53 -29.27
CA PHE A 152 0.53 41.13 -30.49
C PHE A 152 2.06 40.95 -30.31
N ASP A 153 2.50 40.54 -29.12
CA ASP A 153 3.91 40.28 -28.82
C ASP A 153 4.29 38.85 -29.25
N ALA A 154 4.66 38.70 -30.52
CA ALA A 154 4.89 37.40 -31.16
C ALA A 154 6.02 36.58 -30.48
N ASP A 155 7.08 37.24 -30.05
CA ASP A 155 8.24 36.58 -29.42
C ASP A 155 7.84 36.03 -28.03
N LYS A 156 7.10 36.81 -27.24
CA LYS A 156 6.57 36.33 -25.95
C LYS A 156 5.54 35.22 -26.10
N VAL A 157 4.68 35.31 -27.12
CA VAL A 157 3.70 34.24 -27.41
C VAL A 157 4.41 32.94 -27.79
N ALA A 158 5.47 32.99 -28.59
CA ALA A 158 6.25 31.80 -28.95
C ALA A 158 6.93 31.16 -27.73
N ASP A 159 7.58 31.97 -26.87
CA ASP A 159 8.20 31.51 -25.63
C ASP A 159 7.18 30.88 -24.67
N LEU A 160 6.04 31.54 -24.43
CA LEU A 160 4.98 31.03 -23.56
C LEU A 160 4.38 29.71 -24.08
N ASN A 161 4.21 29.57 -25.39
CA ASN A 161 3.77 28.30 -26.00
C ASN A 161 4.80 27.18 -25.78
N GLN A 162 6.10 27.48 -25.88
CA GLN A 162 7.15 26.51 -25.58
C GLN A 162 7.14 26.11 -24.09
N GLN A 163 6.97 27.08 -23.19
CA GLN A 163 6.84 26.81 -21.76
C GLN A 163 5.59 26.00 -21.42
N LEU A 164 4.46 26.25 -22.08
CA LEU A 164 3.23 25.47 -21.93
C LEU A 164 3.43 24.03 -22.38
N LYS A 165 4.10 23.81 -23.51
CA LYS A 165 4.42 22.46 -24.00
C LYS A 165 5.31 21.70 -23.02
N LEU A 166 6.40 22.31 -22.54
CA LEU A 166 7.27 21.72 -21.53
C LEU A 166 6.53 21.42 -20.22
N ASN A 167 5.63 22.32 -19.80
CA ASN A 167 4.79 22.11 -18.63
C ASN A 167 3.86 20.90 -18.82
N GLU A 168 3.24 20.76 -20.00
CA GLU A 168 2.35 19.64 -20.33
C GLU A 168 3.09 18.30 -20.36
N ASP A 169 4.27 18.24 -20.99
CA ASP A 169 5.12 17.05 -21.01
C ASP A 169 5.55 16.64 -19.59
N THR A 170 5.95 17.61 -18.77
CA THR A 170 6.35 17.37 -17.37
C THR A 170 5.17 16.94 -16.51
N LEU A 171 3.99 17.54 -16.72
CA LEU A 171 2.76 17.15 -16.03
C LEU A 171 2.37 15.71 -16.37
N ALA A 172 2.43 15.34 -17.66
CA ALA A 172 2.14 13.98 -18.11
C ALA A 172 3.08 12.96 -17.44
N TYR A 173 4.37 13.26 -17.35
CA TYR A 173 5.34 12.42 -16.63
C TYR A 173 4.91 12.18 -15.17
N HIS A 174 4.65 13.24 -14.40
CA HIS A 174 4.27 13.08 -12.99
C HIS A 174 2.93 12.38 -12.81
N VAL A 175 1.96 12.60 -13.70
CA VAL A 175 0.68 11.87 -13.70
C VAL A 175 0.88 10.38 -13.94
N VAL A 176 1.77 9.99 -14.87
CA VAL A 176 2.11 8.59 -15.11
C VAL A 176 2.81 7.98 -13.90
N GLN A 177 3.79 8.66 -13.31
CA GLN A 177 4.48 8.17 -12.11
C GLN A 177 3.52 7.99 -10.92
N HIS A 178 2.62 8.96 -10.70
CA HIS A 178 1.58 8.85 -9.67
C HIS A 178 0.64 7.67 -9.93
N ARG A 179 0.27 7.41 -11.20
CA ARG A 179 -0.55 6.25 -11.57
C ARG A 179 0.18 4.92 -11.31
N LEU A 180 1.46 4.81 -11.69
CA LEU A 180 2.24 3.59 -11.46
C LEU A 180 2.40 3.28 -9.96
N LEU A 181 2.61 4.32 -9.14
CA LEU A 181 2.65 4.17 -7.68
C LEU A 181 1.28 3.71 -7.12
N LEU A 182 0.17 4.22 -7.65
CA LEU A 182 -1.16 3.73 -7.30
C LEU A 182 -1.33 2.26 -7.66
N GLU A 183 -0.94 1.86 -8.87
CA GLU A 183 -1.03 0.46 -9.32
C GLU A 183 -0.19 -0.48 -8.45
N GLU A 184 1.04 -0.09 -8.07
CA GLU A 184 1.90 -0.88 -7.18
C GLU A 184 1.30 -1.05 -5.78
N VAL A 185 0.75 0.03 -5.24
CA VAL A 185 0.03 0.02 -3.95
C VAL A 185 -1.18 -0.90 -4.03
N GLU A 186 -1.96 -0.80 -5.11
CA GLU A 186 -3.15 -1.62 -5.32
C GLU A 186 -2.82 -3.11 -5.44
N ILE A 187 -1.81 -3.48 -6.22
CA ILE A 187 -1.35 -4.87 -6.34
C ILE A 187 -0.91 -5.40 -4.98
N THR A 188 -0.11 -4.63 -4.23
CA THR A 188 0.35 -5.05 -2.90
C THR A 188 -0.82 -5.23 -1.91
N ASN A 189 -1.80 -4.32 -1.95
CA ASN A 189 -2.96 -4.38 -1.07
C ASN A 189 -3.91 -5.52 -1.46
N LEU A 190 -4.06 -5.80 -2.76
CA LEU A 190 -4.81 -6.93 -3.28
C LEU A 190 -4.17 -8.26 -2.85
N ASP A 191 -2.84 -8.35 -2.91
CA ASP A 191 -2.10 -9.53 -2.46
C ASP A 191 -2.20 -9.72 -0.93
N LYS A 192 -2.19 -8.63 -0.16
CA LYS A 192 -2.46 -8.63 1.30
C LYS A 192 -3.90 -9.08 1.62
N LEU A 193 -4.90 -8.61 0.87
CA LEU A 193 -6.31 -9.00 1.06
C LEU A 193 -6.55 -10.46 0.69
N LEU A 194 -5.97 -10.93 -0.41
CA LEU A 194 -6.12 -12.31 -0.88
C LEU A 194 -5.38 -13.29 0.05
N ASN A 195 -4.25 -12.91 0.64
CA ASN A 195 -3.46 -13.78 1.53
C ASN A 195 -3.81 -13.66 3.02
N ALA A 196 -4.81 -12.86 3.40
CA ALA A 196 -5.12 -12.62 4.79
C ALA A 196 -5.79 -13.83 5.48
N ARG A 197 -4.98 -14.59 6.24
CA ARG A 197 -5.41 -15.30 7.46
C ARG A 197 -5.86 -14.35 8.59
N TYR A 198 -5.84 -13.03 8.37
CA TYR A 198 -5.94 -11.97 9.39
C TYR A 198 -6.97 -10.86 9.10
N ILE A 199 -7.97 -11.08 8.25
CA ILE A 199 -9.13 -10.17 8.24
C ILE A 199 -9.95 -10.46 9.49
N ARG A 200 -9.69 -9.69 10.55
CA ARG A 200 -10.39 -9.80 11.85
C ARG A 200 -11.62 -8.90 11.95
N ASP A 201 -11.78 -7.91 11.06
CA ASP A 201 -12.89 -6.95 11.13
C ASP A 201 -13.41 -6.51 9.74
N ARG A 202 -14.72 -6.35 9.65
CA ARG A 202 -15.51 -5.92 8.49
C ARG A 202 -15.28 -4.45 8.12
N SER A 203 -14.96 -3.62 9.11
CA SER A 203 -14.69 -2.19 8.90
C SER A 203 -13.41 -1.95 8.08
N THR A 204 -12.36 -2.73 8.38
CA THR A 204 -11.06 -2.66 7.71
C THR A 204 -11.19 -3.09 6.25
N LEU A 205 -11.90 -4.21 6.00
CA LEU A 205 -12.23 -4.68 4.66
C LEU A 205 -12.90 -3.60 3.80
N GLN A 206 -13.92 -2.93 4.36
CA GLN A 206 -14.66 -1.89 3.65
C GLN A 206 -13.76 -0.72 3.26
N HIS A 207 -12.94 -0.25 4.20
CA HIS A 207 -12.01 0.86 3.97
C HIS A 207 -10.99 0.55 2.87
N TRP A 208 -10.51 -0.70 2.79
CA TRP A 208 -9.62 -1.13 1.70
C TRP A 208 -10.33 -1.16 0.35
N VAL A 209 -11.54 -1.74 0.29
CA VAL A 209 -12.33 -1.83 -0.95
C VAL A 209 -12.69 -0.45 -1.49
N GLU A 210 -13.02 0.51 -0.62
CA GLU A 210 -13.38 1.87 -1.02
C GLU A 210 -12.23 2.63 -1.72
N ARG A 211 -10.98 2.23 -1.45
CA ARG A 211 -9.76 2.84 -2.01
C ARG A 211 -9.34 2.30 -3.38
N PHE A 212 -9.86 1.15 -3.82
CA PHE A 212 -9.47 0.56 -5.10
C PHE A 212 -10.16 1.24 -6.28
N ASN A 213 -9.40 1.38 -7.37
CA ASN A 213 -9.93 1.79 -8.66
C ASN A 213 -10.69 0.65 -9.39
N LEU A 214 -11.38 1.00 -10.48
CA LEU A 214 -12.24 0.07 -11.22
C LEU A 214 -11.49 -1.16 -11.78
N PRO A 215 -10.31 -1.01 -12.44
CA PRO A 215 -9.52 -2.16 -12.90
C PRO A 215 -9.15 -3.14 -11.77
N THR A 216 -8.68 -2.62 -10.63
CA THR A 216 -8.26 -3.44 -9.48
C THR A 216 -9.45 -4.16 -8.84
N LEU A 217 -10.62 -3.52 -8.79
CA LEU A 217 -11.84 -4.16 -8.33
C LEU A 217 -12.30 -5.29 -9.26
N TYR A 218 -12.14 -5.16 -10.59
CA TYR A 218 -12.43 -6.24 -11.53
C TYR A 218 -11.46 -7.41 -11.39
N GLN A 219 -10.16 -7.15 -11.24
CA GLN A 219 -9.18 -8.18 -10.95
C GLN A 219 -9.49 -8.89 -9.63
N LEU A 220 -9.83 -8.14 -8.58
CA LEU A 220 -10.22 -8.70 -7.29
C LEU A 220 -11.48 -9.56 -7.40
N ARG A 221 -12.49 -9.12 -8.17
CA ARG A 221 -13.71 -9.91 -8.45
C ARG A 221 -13.38 -11.21 -9.17
N GLU A 222 -12.48 -11.17 -10.14
CA GLU A 222 -12.04 -12.33 -10.90
C GLU A 222 -11.29 -13.33 -10.00
N GLU A 223 -10.35 -12.84 -9.19
CA GLU A 223 -9.58 -13.64 -8.25
C GLU A 223 -10.43 -14.26 -7.15
N ILE A 224 -11.42 -13.51 -6.61
CA ILE A 224 -12.42 -14.07 -5.69
C ILE A 224 -13.22 -15.19 -6.37
N SER A 225 -13.57 -15.02 -7.65
CA SER A 225 -14.39 -15.99 -8.39
C SER A 225 -13.61 -17.26 -8.75
N LYS A 226 -12.29 -17.18 -8.90
CA LYS A 226 -11.40 -18.32 -9.16
C LYS A 226 -11.13 -19.17 -7.91
N ARG A 227 -11.45 -18.68 -6.70
CA ARG A 227 -11.24 -19.43 -5.45
C ARG A 227 -12.23 -20.57 -5.28
N MET A 228 -11.76 -21.78 -5.61
CA MET A 228 -12.46 -23.06 -5.40
C MET A 228 -12.05 -23.67 -4.05
N GLY A 229 -13.00 -24.20 -3.27
CA GLY A 229 -12.76 -24.89 -1.98
C GLY A 229 -13.46 -24.27 -0.76
N ILE A 230 -13.05 -24.67 0.45
CA ILE A 230 -13.58 -24.12 1.71
C ILE A 230 -13.23 -22.63 1.79
N GLN A 231 -14.25 -21.78 1.65
CA GLN A 231 -14.08 -20.34 1.63
C GLN A 231 -14.02 -19.77 3.06
N PRO A 232 -13.14 -18.80 3.33
CA PRO A 232 -13.14 -18.13 4.62
C PRO A 232 -14.41 -17.28 4.79
N LEU A 233 -14.91 -17.19 6.04
CA LEU A 233 -16.18 -16.53 6.38
C LEU A 233 -16.29 -15.06 5.92
N TRP A 234 -15.16 -14.40 5.70
CA TRP A 234 -15.11 -13.01 5.24
C TRP A 234 -15.26 -12.85 3.72
N LEU A 235 -15.05 -13.91 2.92
CA LEU A 235 -15.00 -13.84 1.46
C LEU A 235 -16.34 -13.43 0.82
N PRO A 236 -17.51 -13.92 1.26
CA PRO A 236 -18.81 -13.43 0.75
C PRO A 236 -19.04 -11.95 1.04
N THR A 237 -18.56 -11.46 2.19
CA THR A 237 -18.67 -10.05 2.57
C THR A 237 -17.79 -9.17 1.70
N LEU A 238 -16.54 -9.60 1.44
CA LEU A 238 -15.63 -8.92 0.52
C LEU A 238 -16.22 -8.86 -0.89
N LYS A 239 -16.75 -9.99 -1.40
CA LYS A 239 -17.38 -10.05 -2.73
C LYS A 239 -18.48 -9.00 -2.88
N LYS A 240 -19.39 -8.92 -1.90
CA LYS A 240 -20.49 -7.95 -1.90
C LYS A 240 -20.00 -6.50 -1.85
N GLN A 241 -18.95 -6.21 -1.09
CA GLN A 241 -18.36 -4.86 -1.02
C GLN A 241 -17.68 -4.47 -2.34
N VAL A 242 -16.96 -5.40 -2.97
CA VAL A 242 -16.29 -5.19 -4.26
C VAL A 242 -17.31 -4.92 -5.36
N GLU A 243 -18.35 -5.76 -5.47
CA GLU A 243 -19.43 -5.58 -6.45
C GLU A 243 -20.13 -4.22 -6.23
N GLY A 244 -20.48 -3.88 -4.99
CA GLY A 244 -21.11 -2.59 -4.68
C GLY A 244 -20.22 -1.37 -5.00
N ARG A 245 -18.90 -1.47 -4.84
CA ARG A 245 -17.98 -0.37 -5.18
C ARG A 245 -17.78 -0.22 -6.68
N ILE A 246 -17.72 -1.32 -7.44
CA ILE A 246 -17.70 -1.31 -8.90
C ILE A 246 -18.93 -0.57 -9.42
N ASP A 247 -20.12 -0.97 -8.96
CA ASP A 247 -21.39 -0.33 -9.37
C ASP A 247 -21.38 1.17 -9.06
N LYS A 248 -20.89 1.56 -7.88
CA LYS A 248 -20.76 2.97 -7.49
C LYS A 248 -19.82 3.75 -8.42
N LEU A 249 -18.63 3.22 -8.72
CA LEU A 249 -17.66 3.87 -9.60
C LEU A 249 -18.15 3.99 -11.04
N ILE A 250 -18.86 2.97 -11.55
CA ILE A 250 -19.49 3.02 -12.88
C ILE A 250 -20.52 4.15 -12.91
N ASN A 251 -21.37 4.24 -11.89
CA ASN A 251 -22.39 5.29 -11.80
C ASN A 251 -21.74 6.69 -11.68
N GLU A 252 -20.67 6.83 -10.89
CA GLU A 252 -19.90 8.08 -10.76
C GLU A 252 -19.27 8.50 -12.10
N SER A 253 -18.65 7.55 -12.83
CA SER A 253 -18.07 7.80 -14.15
C SER A 253 -19.12 8.14 -15.19
N THR A 254 -20.27 7.47 -15.17
CA THR A 254 -21.37 7.71 -16.11
C THR A 254 -22.03 9.05 -15.84
N ALA A 255 -22.23 9.42 -14.57
CA ALA A 255 -22.72 10.73 -14.17
C ALA A 255 -21.75 11.86 -14.55
N ALA A 256 -20.43 11.65 -14.41
CA ALA A 256 -19.41 12.60 -14.83
C ALA A 256 -19.37 12.79 -16.35
N LEU A 257 -19.56 11.72 -17.13
CA LEU A 257 -19.69 11.78 -18.59
C LEU A 257 -20.97 12.51 -19.03
N ILE A 258 -22.09 12.27 -18.36
CA ILE A 258 -23.35 12.99 -18.61
C ILE A 258 -23.20 14.48 -18.25
N ALA A 259 -22.51 14.81 -17.16
CA ALA A 259 -22.23 16.19 -16.78
C ALA A 259 -21.25 16.89 -17.76
N GLN A 260 -20.27 16.18 -18.31
CA GLN A 260 -19.40 16.68 -19.38
C GLN A 260 -20.14 16.83 -20.71
N ALA A 261 -21.11 15.96 -21.01
CA ALA A 261 -21.96 16.06 -22.19
C ALA A 261 -23.09 17.12 -22.05
N GLY A 262 -23.43 17.51 -20.82
CA GLY A 262 -24.52 18.43 -20.47
C GLY A 262 -24.24 19.92 -20.70
N GLY A 263 -23.26 20.27 -21.55
CA GLY A 263 -22.94 21.64 -21.95
C GLY A 263 -23.36 22.02 -23.37
N SER A 264 -24.19 21.22 -24.06
CA SER A 264 -24.77 21.61 -25.37
C SER A 264 -26.21 21.11 -25.53
N PRO A 265 -27.14 21.94 -26.02
CA PRO A 265 -28.56 21.62 -26.07
C PRO A 265 -28.85 20.74 -27.28
N ILE A 266 -29.30 19.51 -27.06
CA ILE A 266 -29.93 18.71 -28.11
C ILE A 266 -31.35 18.36 -27.65
N TYR A 267 -32.29 19.13 -28.20
CA TYR A 267 -33.72 18.88 -28.36
C TYR A 267 -34.36 17.84 -27.43
N SER A 268 -35.03 18.34 -26.39
CA SER A 268 -36.16 17.66 -25.76
C SER A 268 -37.28 17.50 -26.81
N ARG A 269 -37.32 16.34 -27.46
CA ARG A 269 -38.52 15.91 -28.18
C ARG A 269 -39.56 15.57 -27.11
N GLN A 270 -40.43 16.53 -26.79
CA GLN A 270 -41.67 16.22 -26.09
C GLN A 270 -42.44 15.20 -26.95
N GLU A 271 -42.70 14.04 -26.38
CA GLU A 271 -43.73 13.14 -26.90
C GLU A 271 -45.07 13.87 -26.76
N GLU A 272 -45.49 14.54 -27.83
CA GLU A 272 -46.86 15.01 -27.97
C GLU A 272 -47.77 13.77 -27.99
N LYS A 273 -48.56 13.64 -26.93
CA LYS A 273 -49.69 12.72 -26.85
C LYS A 273 -50.59 12.95 -28.06
N LEU A 274 -50.63 11.97 -28.96
CA LEU A 274 -51.69 11.85 -29.97
C LEU A 274 -53.03 11.62 -29.26
N CYS A 275 -53.75 12.71 -29.01
CA CYS A 275 -55.18 12.69 -28.74
C CYS A 275 -55.90 12.20 -30.00
N ASN A 276 -56.49 11.02 -29.91
CA ASN A 276 -57.47 10.55 -30.88
C ASN A 276 -58.68 11.48 -30.87
N THR A 277 -58.96 12.16 -31.97
CA THR A 277 -60.28 12.72 -32.26
C THR A 277 -60.61 12.42 -33.72
N PRO A 278 -61.80 11.89 -34.05
CA PRO A 278 -62.10 11.40 -35.39
C PRO A 278 -62.33 12.56 -36.36
N LEU A 279 -61.82 12.40 -37.58
CA LEU A 279 -62.02 13.29 -38.72
C LEU A 279 -63.51 13.48 -39.04
N SER A 280 -63.96 14.74 -39.15
CA SER A 280 -65.06 15.09 -40.04
C SER A 280 -64.51 16.03 -41.12
N VAL A 281 -64.54 15.57 -42.37
CA VAL A 281 -64.33 16.43 -43.54
C VAL A 281 -65.37 16.05 -44.58
N SER A 282 -66.22 17.01 -44.90
CA SER A 282 -66.76 17.31 -46.23
C SER A 282 -67.54 18.63 -46.12
N PRO A 283 -67.55 19.49 -47.15
CA PRO A 283 -67.56 19.12 -48.56
C PRO A 283 -66.57 19.89 -49.46
N SER A 284 -66.16 19.25 -50.56
CA SER A 284 -65.63 19.90 -51.76
C SER A 284 -66.78 20.23 -52.70
N LEU A 285 -66.88 21.49 -53.13
CA LEU A 285 -67.79 21.97 -54.16
C LEU A 285 -66.94 22.49 -55.33
N ALA A 286 -67.01 21.81 -56.48
CA ALA A 286 -66.60 22.34 -57.78
C ALA A 286 -67.24 21.52 -58.93
N ARG A 287 -68.53 21.71 -59.17
CA ARG A 287 -69.16 22.09 -60.44
C ARG A 287 -70.67 22.08 -60.32
#